data_AF-A0A9P9YS15-F1
#
_entry.id   AF-A0A9P9YS15-F1
#
_cell.length_a   1.000
_cell.length_b   1.000
_cell.length_c   1.000
_cell.angle_alpha   90.00
_cell.angle_beta   90.00
_cell.angle_gamma   90.00
#
_symmetry.space_group_name_H-M   'P 1'
#
loop_
_entity.id
_entity.type
_entity.pdbx_description
1 polymer ?
#
loop_
_entity_poly.entity_id
_entity_poly.type
_entity_poly.pdbx_seq_one_letter_code
_entity_poly.pdbx_strand_id
1 'polypeptide(L)'
;DKLNVAQAHPMLGKAFVLEAGDTYKEIQFEERPIPEWSAILALCGSSVYRISCQAANKCVVVAILASKFCPNVEEFFFPLNQLEELILQNSYITNSGIIILLGHCKKLRRLDLFACHNITKDVVLPAVAILKMNGVQTDNPLVITVGDEFGATNESLWCGVLVIKKHTQFSWNLL
;
A
#
# COMPACT_ATOMS: atom_id res chain seq x y z
N ASP A 1 8.23 15.12 -20.95
CA ASP A 1 7.05 14.42 -20.42
C ASP A 1 6.04 15.45 -19.94
N LYS A 2 4.78 15.38 -20.40
CA LYS A 2 3.71 16.32 -20.04
C LYS A 2 3.40 16.27 -18.54
N LEU A 3 3.52 15.10 -17.92
CA LEU A 3 3.23 14.91 -16.49
C LEU A 3 4.24 15.66 -15.61
N ASN A 4 5.54 15.57 -15.95
CA ASN A 4 6.59 16.34 -15.25
C ASN A 4 6.39 17.86 -15.39
N VAL A 5 5.94 18.33 -16.55
CA VAL A 5 5.63 19.76 -16.78
C VAL A 5 4.42 20.19 -15.95
N ALA A 6 3.39 19.35 -15.86
CA ALA A 6 2.20 19.60 -15.06
C ALA A 6 2.51 19.74 -13.57
N GLN A 7 3.44 18.93 -13.05
CA GLN A 7 3.87 18.97 -11.65
C GLN A 7 4.72 20.19 -11.29
N ALA A 8 5.38 20.82 -12.27
CA ALA A 8 6.30 21.93 -12.03
C ALA A 8 5.60 23.25 -11.65
N HIS A 9 4.33 23.42 -12.01
CA HIS A 9 3.60 24.67 -11.73
C HIS A 9 2.07 24.46 -11.63
N PRO A 10 1.38 25.07 -10.64
CA PRO A 10 -0.06 24.85 -10.43
C PRO A 10 -0.95 25.13 -11.65
N MET A 11 -0.62 26.16 -12.45
CA MET A 11 -1.38 26.46 -13.67
C MET A 11 -1.20 25.40 -14.76
N LEU A 12 -0.02 24.77 -14.82
CA LEU A 12 0.25 23.68 -15.76
C LEU A 12 -0.46 22.40 -15.30
N GLY A 13 -0.53 22.17 -13.99
CA GLY A 13 -1.37 21.13 -13.39
C GLY A 13 -2.84 21.30 -13.77
N LYS A 14 -3.40 22.51 -13.65
CA LYS A 14 -4.78 22.80 -14.08
C LYS A 14 -4.99 22.57 -15.58
N ALA A 15 -4.03 23.00 -16.41
CA ALA A 15 -4.10 22.77 -17.85
C ALA A 15 -4.07 21.27 -18.19
N PHE A 16 -3.25 20.48 -17.48
CA PHE A 16 -3.22 19.03 -17.63
C PHE A 16 -4.55 18.38 -17.26
N VAL A 17 -5.18 18.80 -16.15
CA VAL A 17 -6.50 18.29 -15.75
C VAL A 17 -7.57 18.61 -16.80
N LEU A 18 -7.56 19.83 -17.35
CA LEU A 18 -8.48 20.23 -18.43
C LEU A 18 -8.26 19.41 -19.71
N GLU A 19 -6.99 19.16 -20.08
CA GLU A 19 -6.65 18.35 -21.25
C GLU A 19 -7.02 16.87 -21.04
N ALA A 20 -6.83 16.34 -19.83
CA ALA A 20 -7.16 14.97 -19.49
C ALA A 20 -8.67 14.68 -19.65
N GLY A 21 -9.53 15.66 -19.36
CA GLY A 21 -10.98 15.52 -19.48
C GLY A 21 -11.48 14.27 -18.75
N ASP A 22 -12.05 13.35 -19.52
CA ASP A 22 -12.66 12.11 -19.01
C ASP A 22 -11.70 10.91 -18.98
N THR A 23 -10.44 11.10 -19.38
CA THR A 23 -9.47 10.00 -19.56
C THR A 23 -9.25 9.16 -18.30
N TYR A 24 -9.29 9.76 -17.11
CA TYR A 24 -8.98 9.08 -15.84
C TYR A 24 -10.22 8.81 -14.98
N LYS A 25 -11.43 8.87 -15.57
CA LYS A 25 -12.68 8.57 -14.86
C LYS A 25 -12.76 7.11 -14.39
N GLU A 26 -12.33 6.21 -15.27
CA GLU A 26 -12.16 4.78 -15.00
C GLU A 26 -10.72 4.39 -15.31
N ILE A 27 -10.04 3.76 -14.36
CA ILE A 27 -8.62 3.38 -14.56
C ILE A 27 -8.41 1.87 -14.41
N GLN A 28 -7.60 1.33 -15.32
CA GLN A 28 -6.95 0.03 -15.20
C GLN A 28 -5.51 0.27 -14.80
N PHE A 29 -5.16 -0.11 -13.57
CA PHE A 29 -3.92 0.37 -12.99
C PHE A 29 -2.66 -0.32 -13.56
N GLU A 30 -2.82 -1.45 -14.25
CA GLU A 30 -1.75 -2.18 -14.89
C GLU A 30 -1.06 -1.40 -16.03
N GLU A 31 -1.70 -0.38 -16.59
CA GLU A 31 -1.25 0.34 -17.78
C GLU A 31 -0.01 1.22 -17.57
N ARG A 32 0.29 1.62 -16.33
CA ARG A 32 1.38 2.56 -16.02
C ARG A 32 2.14 2.23 -14.73
N PRO A 33 3.41 2.67 -14.60
CA PRO A 33 4.16 2.58 -13.35
C PRO A 33 3.50 3.34 -12.20
N ILE A 34 3.71 2.86 -10.96
CA ILE A 34 3.20 3.48 -9.72
C ILE A 34 3.56 4.97 -9.60
N PRO A 35 4.79 5.43 -9.91
CA PRO A 35 5.12 6.86 -9.81
C PRO A 35 4.29 7.74 -10.73
N GLU A 36 4.02 7.29 -11.96
CA GLU A 36 3.14 8.00 -12.90
C GLU A 36 1.72 8.07 -12.35
N TRP A 37 1.18 6.96 -11.84
CA TRP A 37 -0.14 6.96 -11.25
C TRP A 37 -0.24 7.85 -10.01
N SER A 38 0.79 7.89 -9.17
CA SER A 38 0.81 8.82 -8.04
C SER A 38 0.71 10.28 -8.51
N ALA A 39 1.39 10.64 -9.60
CA ALA A 39 1.34 11.98 -10.17
C ALA A 39 0.00 12.28 -10.84
N ILE A 40 -0.53 11.33 -11.61
CA ILE A 40 -1.84 11.45 -12.26
C ILE A 40 -2.94 11.60 -11.22
N LEU A 41 -3.00 10.73 -10.20
CA LEU A 41 -4.02 10.80 -9.16
C LEU A 41 -3.90 12.07 -8.31
N ALA A 42 -2.69 12.58 -8.06
CA ALA A 42 -2.53 13.86 -7.37
C ALA A 42 -3.14 15.06 -8.14
N LEU A 43 -3.22 14.99 -9.46
CA LEU A 43 -3.81 16.02 -10.32
C LEU A 43 -5.29 15.75 -10.61
N CYS A 44 -5.64 14.51 -10.92
CA CYS A 44 -6.93 14.11 -11.48
C CYS A 44 -7.77 13.24 -10.52
N GLY A 45 -7.33 12.98 -9.30
CA GLY A 45 -7.99 12.03 -8.40
C GLY A 45 -9.44 12.38 -8.08
N SER A 46 -9.80 13.67 -8.05
CA SER A 46 -11.19 14.12 -7.85
C SER A 46 -12.14 13.75 -9.00
N SER A 47 -11.63 13.46 -10.21
CA SER A 47 -12.45 12.99 -11.34
C SER A 47 -12.53 11.47 -11.45
N VAL A 48 -11.79 10.72 -10.62
CA VAL A 48 -11.78 9.26 -10.63
C VAL A 48 -13.00 8.75 -9.84
N TYR A 49 -13.83 7.91 -10.45
CA TYR A 49 -14.96 7.26 -9.76
C TYR A 49 -14.86 5.73 -9.72
N ARG A 50 -14.13 5.12 -10.66
CA ARG A 50 -13.94 3.67 -10.72
C ARG A 50 -12.48 3.30 -10.89
N ILE A 51 -12.03 2.35 -10.07
CA ILE A 51 -10.68 1.79 -10.13
C ILE A 51 -10.76 0.27 -10.20
N SER A 52 -10.04 -0.30 -11.16
CA SER A 52 -9.88 -1.74 -11.30
C SER A 52 -8.39 -2.12 -11.30
N CYS A 53 -8.10 -3.26 -10.68
CA CYS A 53 -6.77 -3.86 -10.68
C CYS A 53 -6.91 -5.37 -10.47
N GLN A 54 -6.02 -6.13 -11.12
CA GLN A 54 -5.99 -7.59 -11.13
C GLN A 54 -4.83 -8.15 -10.29
N ALA A 55 -3.70 -7.44 -10.22
CA ALA A 55 -2.52 -7.89 -9.48
C ALA A 55 -2.56 -7.43 -8.01
N ALA A 56 -2.80 -8.36 -7.07
CA ALA A 56 -3.05 -8.04 -5.65
C ALA A 56 -2.05 -7.06 -5.01
N ASN A 57 -0.75 -7.20 -5.28
CA ASN A 57 0.28 -6.30 -4.77
C ASN A 57 0.19 -4.89 -5.34
N LYS A 58 -0.11 -4.74 -6.64
CA LYS A 58 -0.43 -3.45 -7.24
C LYS A 58 -1.70 -2.90 -6.62
N CYS A 59 -2.76 -3.70 -6.52
CA CYS A 59 -4.08 -3.25 -6.06
C CYS A 59 -4.04 -2.65 -4.64
N VAL A 60 -3.16 -3.16 -3.79
CA VAL A 60 -2.94 -2.60 -2.45
C VAL A 60 -2.34 -1.20 -2.51
N VAL A 61 -1.28 -1.01 -3.30
CA VAL A 61 -0.67 0.32 -3.47
C VAL A 61 -1.66 1.29 -4.13
N VAL A 62 -2.47 0.80 -5.05
CA VAL A 62 -3.56 1.55 -5.69
C VAL A 62 -4.60 2.00 -4.68
N ALA A 63 -5.08 1.10 -3.83
CA ALA A 63 -6.07 1.43 -2.82
C ALA A 63 -5.55 2.53 -1.88
N ILE A 64 -4.26 2.47 -1.51
CA ILE A 64 -3.61 3.51 -0.71
C ILE A 64 -3.59 4.84 -1.46
N LEU A 65 -3.12 4.87 -2.71
CA LEU A 65 -3.10 6.11 -3.51
C LEU A 65 -4.50 6.68 -3.73
N ALA A 66 -5.47 5.83 -4.04
CA ALA A 66 -6.86 6.20 -4.24
C ALA A 66 -7.47 6.82 -2.97
N SER A 67 -7.26 6.21 -1.81
CA SER A 67 -7.74 6.75 -0.53
C SER A 67 -7.19 8.15 -0.21
N LYS A 68 -6.00 8.47 -0.74
CA LYS A 68 -5.34 9.76 -0.53
C LYS A 68 -5.81 10.83 -1.50
N PHE A 69 -6.01 10.48 -2.76
CA PHE A 69 -6.18 11.44 -3.85
C PHE A 69 -7.55 11.44 -4.49
N CYS A 70 -8.36 10.40 -4.27
CA CYS A 70 -9.61 10.18 -5.00
C CYS A 70 -10.81 10.21 -4.04
N PRO A 71 -11.31 11.41 -3.67
CA PRO A 71 -12.39 11.56 -2.70
C PRO A 71 -13.76 11.07 -3.21
N ASN A 72 -13.92 10.89 -4.52
CA ASN A 72 -15.19 10.58 -5.18
C ASN A 72 -15.26 9.14 -5.72
N VAL A 73 -14.36 8.25 -5.29
CA VAL A 73 -14.42 6.84 -5.75
C VAL A 73 -15.61 6.15 -5.12
N GLU A 74 -16.54 5.71 -5.96
CA GLU A 74 -17.77 5.01 -5.55
C GLU A 74 -17.58 3.49 -5.61
N GLU A 75 -16.73 2.99 -6.50
CA GLU A 75 -16.55 1.56 -6.76
C GLU A 75 -15.06 1.15 -6.77
N PHE A 76 -14.72 0.21 -5.88
CA PHE A 76 -13.43 -0.49 -5.86
C PHE A 76 -13.63 -1.97 -6.19
N PHE A 77 -13.13 -2.41 -7.35
CA PHE A 77 -13.11 -3.83 -7.71
C PHE A 77 -11.73 -4.41 -7.44
N PHE A 78 -11.51 -4.94 -6.22
CA PHE A 78 -10.32 -5.73 -5.91
C PHE A 78 -10.68 -7.02 -5.15
N PRO A 79 -10.03 -8.16 -5.43
CA PRO A 79 -10.16 -9.40 -4.67
C PRO A 79 -9.38 -9.38 -3.34
N LEU A 80 -9.21 -8.23 -2.68
CA LEU A 80 -8.33 -8.08 -1.50
C LEU A 80 -8.91 -8.70 -0.22
N ASN A 81 -10.23 -8.95 -0.17
CA ASN A 81 -10.89 -9.52 1.00
C ASN A 81 -10.50 -10.98 1.29
N GLN A 82 -9.87 -11.66 0.33
CA GLN A 82 -9.38 -13.03 0.47
C GLN A 82 -7.85 -13.10 0.55
N LEU A 83 -7.15 -11.97 0.55
CA LEU A 83 -5.70 -11.95 0.53
C LEU A 83 -5.15 -12.37 1.89
N GLU A 84 -4.48 -13.53 1.93
CA GLU A 84 -3.81 -14.05 3.12
C GLU A 84 -2.30 -13.75 3.13
N GLU A 85 -1.71 -13.58 1.96
CA GLU A 85 -0.28 -13.31 1.80
C GLU A 85 -0.04 -12.21 0.78
N LEU A 86 0.88 -11.30 1.11
CA LEU A 86 1.24 -10.19 0.26
C LEU A 86 2.74 -9.88 0.34
N ILE A 87 3.35 -9.69 -0.83
CA ILE A 87 4.76 -9.33 -0.97
C ILE A 87 4.83 -7.91 -1.54
N LEU A 88 5.40 -6.98 -0.77
CA LEU A 88 5.58 -5.57 -1.12
C LEU A 88 7.05 -5.15 -1.05
N GLN A 89 7.98 -6.09 -1.19
CA GLN A 89 9.42 -5.82 -1.13
C GLN A 89 9.82 -4.66 -2.05
N ASN A 90 10.79 -3.86 -1.61
CA ASN A 90 11.34 -2.73 -2.38
C ASN A 90 10.26 -1.73 -2.88
N SER A 91 9.19 -1.55 -2.11
CA SER A 91 8.13 -0.59 -2.43
C SER A 91 8.25 0.69 -1.61
N TYR A 92 7.59 1.75 -2.09
CA TYR A 92 7.54 3.05 -1.41
C TYR A 92 6.42 3.12 -0.35
N ILE A 93 5.90 1.99 0.11
CA ILE A 93 4.81 1.96 1.10
C ILE A 93 5.23 2.62 2.41
N THR A 94 4.32 3.41 2.99
CA THR A 94 4.53 4.12 4.26
C THR A 94 3.79 3.44 5.40
N ASN A 95 4.08 3.84 6.64
CA ASN A 95 3.30 3.41 7.81
C ASN A 95 1.79 3.61 7.59
N SER A 96 1.35 4.79 7.13
CA SER A 96 -0.07 5.05 6.83
C SER A 96 -0.63 4.11 5.76
N GLY A 97 0.16 3.78 4.74
CA GLY A 97 -0.21 2.81 3.72
C GLY A 97 -0.48 1.42 4.31
N ILE A 98 0.36 0.96 5.24
CA ILE A 98 0.17 -0.32 5.95
C ILE A 98 -1.12 -0.29 6.78
N ILE A 99 -1.43 0.81 7.45
CA ILE A 99 -2.66 0.95 8.24
C ILE A 99 -3.91 0.84 7.36
N ILE A 100 -3.91 1.53 6.21
CA ILE A 100 -4.99 1.43 5.22
C ILE A 100 -5.11 -0.01 4.71
N LEU A 101 -3.99 -0.63 4.34
CA LEU A 101 -3.93 -2.00 3.84
C LEU A 101 -4.54 -2.99 4.82
N LEU A 102 -4.16 -2.92 6.10
CA LEU A 102 -4.70 -3.80 7.15
C LEU A 102 -6.18 -3.58 7.42
N GLY A 103 -6.69 -2.35 7.23
CA GLY A 103 -8.12 -2.06 7.33
C GLY A 103 -8.96 -2.76 6.25
N HIS A 104 -8.39 -2.96 5.07
CA HIS A 104 -9.08 -3.59 3.93
C HIS A 104 -8.81 -5.10 3.84
N CYS A 105 -7.57 -5.54 4.07
CA CYS A 105 -7.14 -6.93 3.91
C CYS A 105 -7.27 -7.71 5.23
N LYS A 106 -8.50 -7.92 5.71
CA LYS A 106 -8.78 -8.48 7.05
C LYS A 106 -8.29 -9.93 7.25
N LYS A 107 -8.13 -10.67 6.15
CA LYS A 107 -7.62 -12.05 6.15
C LYS A 107 -6.09 -12.15 6.03
N LEU A 108 -5.39 -11.02 5.89
CA LEU A 108 -3.94 -11.05 5.70
C LEU A 108 -3.22 -11.61 6.93
N ARG A 109 -2.31 -12.57 6.69
CA ARG A 109 -1.51 -13.25 7.72
C ARG A 109 -0.02 -13.28 7.40
N ARG A 110 0.38 -13.01 6.16
CA ARG A 110 1.78 -12.84 5.76
C ARG A 110 1.95 -11.55 4.97
N LEU A 111 2.90 -10.72 5.39
CA LEU A 111 3.20 -9.45 4.73
C LEU A 111 4.71 -9.24 4.68
N ASP A 112 5.28 -9.30 3.48
CA ASP A 112 6.70 -9.06 3.28
C ASP A 112 6.97 -7.61 2.88
N LEU A 113 7.75 -6.93 3.70
CA LEU A 113 8.13 -5.52 3.60
C LEU A 113 9.65 -5.34 3.52
N PHE A 114 10.39 -6.38 3.12
CA PHE A 114 11.85 -6.27 2.98
C PHE A 114 12.24 -5.15 2.00
N ALA A 115 13.26 -4.36 2.37
CA ALA A 115 13.72 -3.19 1.60
C ALA A 115 12.65 -2.09 1.38
N CYS A 116 11.61 -2.02 2.21
CA CYS A 116 10.69 -0.88 2.24
C CYS A 116 11.27 0.24 3.12
N HIS A 117 11.95 1.22 2.53
CA HIS A 117 12.66 2.25 3.30
C HIS A 117 11.76 3.30 3.98
N ASN A 118 10.47 3.33 3.63
CA ASN A 118 9.49 4.29 4.16
C ASN A 118 8.64 3.76 5.32
N ILE A 119 8.94 2.54 5.80
CA ILE A 119 8.30 1.97 6.99
C ILE A 119 9.22 2.08 8.21
N THR A 120 8.64 2.38 9.36
CA THR A 120 9.35 2.45 10.64
C THR A 120 8.61 1.64 11.69
N LYS A 121 9.27 1.35 12.81
CA LYS A 121 8.65 0.70 13.98
C LYS A 121 7.41 1.42 14.53
N ASP A 122 7.17 2.68 14.16
CA ASP A 122 5.99 3.44 14.60
C ASP A 122 4.68 2.88 14.02
N VAL A 123 4.75 2.06 12.97
CA VAL A 123 3.58 1.35 12.42
C VAL A 123 3.01 0.29 13.37
N VAL A 124 3.82 -0.19 14.32
CA VAL A 124 3.52 -1.38 15.12
C VAL A 124 2.25 -1.20 15.97
N LEU A 125 2.15 -0.12 16.74
CA LEU A 125 0.99 0.07 17.64
C LEU A 125 -0.32 0.28 16.87
N PRO A 126 -0.38 1.14 15.83
CA PRO A 126 -1.59 1.27 15.04
C PRO A 126 -1.96 -0.02 14.29
N ALA A 127 -0.97 -0.77 13.77
CA ALA A 127 -1.22 -2.05 13.13
C ALA A 127 -1.86 -3.06 14.11
N VAL A 128 -1.34 -3.17 15.33
CA VAL A 128 -1.89 -4.05 16.37
C VAL A 128 -3.33 -3.68 16.72
N ALA A 129 -3.66 -2.39 16.82
CA ALA A 129 -5.02 -1.95 17.08
C ALA A 129 -5.98 -2.44 15.97
N ILE A 130 -5.59 -2.30 14.70
CA ILE A 130 -6.39 -2.75 13.56
C ILE A 130 -6.50 -4.27 13.52
N LEU A 131 -5.42 -5.00 13.79
CA LEU A 131 -5.44 -6.46 13.83
C LEU A 131 -6.42 -6.97 14.88
N LYS A 132 -6.45 -6.35 16.07
CA LYS A 132 -7.45 -6.66 17.10
C LYS A 132 -8.87 -6.35 16.64
N MET A 133 -9.10 -5.20 15.99
CA MET A 133 -10.41 -4.86 15.42
C MET A 133 -10.86 -5.84 14.32
N ASN A 134 -9.91 -6.40 13.57
CA ASN A 134 -10.14 -7.42 12.56
C ASN A 134 -10.32 -8.84 13.15
N GLY A 135 -10.25 -9.01 14.47
CA GLY A 135 -10.41 -10.30 15.14
C GLY A 135 -9.22 -11.25 14.95
N VAL A 136 -8.01 -10.73 14.70
CA VAL A 136 -6.79 -11.55 14.62
C VAL A 136 -6.47 -12.11 16.00
N GLN A 137 -6.22 -13.42 16.03
CA GLN A 137 -5.91 -14.18 17.24
C GLN A 137 -4.42 -14.54 17.31
N THR A 138 -3.95 -14.94 18.48
CA THR A 138 -2.52 -15.20 18.73
C THR A 138 -2.02 -16.52 18.15
N ASP A 139 -2.93 -17.46 17.88
CA ASP A 139 -2.65 -18.74 17.22
C ASP A 139 -2.53 -18.60 15.69
N ASN A 140 -3.09 -17.53 15.14
CA ASN A 140 -2.98 -17.17 13.72
C ASN A 140 -2.70 -15.66 13.55
N PRO A 141 -1.51 -15.19 13.95
CA PRO A 141 -1.15 -13.78 13.90
C PRO A 141 -0.80 -13.32 12.49
N LEU A 142 -0.75 -12.00 12.29
CA LEU A 142 -0.06 -11.45 11.13
C LEU A 142 1.45 -11.56 11.35
N VAL A 143 2.16 -12.17 10.40
CA VAL A 143 3.61 -12.16 10.33
C VAL A 143 4.05 -11.09 9.34
N ILE A 144 4.81 -10.10 9.81
CA ILE A 144 5.51 -9.15 8.94
C ILE A 144 6.99 -9.53 8.84
N THR A 145 7.52 -9.51 7.61
CA THR A 145 8.96 -9.65 7.36
C THR A 145 9.51 -8.27 7.03
N VAL A 146 10.55 -7.83 7.73
CA VAL A 146 11.14 -6.50 7.58
C VAL A 146 12.67 -6.57 7.49
N GLY A 147 13.30 -5.57 6.89
CA GLY A 147 14.76 -5.43 6.88
C GLY A 147 15.34 -4.93 8.20
N ASP A 148 16.66 -4.81 8.25
CA ASP A 148 17.41 -4.32 9.41
C ASP A 148 17.03 -2.87 9.75
N GLU A 149 16.76 -2.06 8.73
CA GLU A 149 16.37 -0.65 8.79
C GLU A 149 15.11 -0.40 9.65
N PHE A 150 14.26 -1.41 9.84
CA PHE A 150 13.06 -1.30 10.67
C PHE A 150 13.38 -1.07 12.16
N GLY A 151 14.62 -1.38 12.56
CA GLY A 151 15.10 -1.25 13.94
C GLY A 151 14.66 -2.39 14.86
N ALA A 152 15.07 -2.30 16.12
CA ALA A 152 14.69 -3.23 17.18
C ALA A 152 13.28 -2.92 17.71
N THR A 153 12.52 -3.96 17.98
CA THR A 153 11.13 -3.88 18.44
C THR A 153 10.93 -4.78 19.65
N ASN A 154 10.13 -4.35 20.63
CA ASN A 154 9.90 -5.11 21.86
C ASN A 154 8.63 -5.98 21.73
N GLU A 155 8.83 -7.29 21.60
CA GLU A 155 7.77 -8.27 21.33
C GLU A 155 6.72 -8.41 22.42
N SER A 156 7.04 -7.99 23.65
CA SER A 156 6.12 -8.03 24.78
C SER A 156 4.92 -7.08 24.65
N LEU A 157 4.97 -6.11 23.74
CA LEU A 157 4.00 -5.01 23.68
C LEU A 157 2.74 -5.30 22.85
N TRP A 158 2.72 -6.36 22.03
CA TRP A 158 1.64 -6.57 21.03
C TRP A 158 0.85 -7.87 21.20
N CYS A 159 0.92 -8.49 22.38
CA CYS A 159 0.07 -9.60 22.80
C CYS A 159 -0.03 -10.77 21.79
N GLY A 160 1.00 -10.99 20.97
CA GLY A 160 1.09 -12.12 20.04
C GLY A 160 0.22 -12.05 18.77
N VAL A 161 -0.53 -10.97 18.49
CA VAL A 161 -1.34 -10.86 17.24
C VAL A 161 -0.52 -10.39 16.02
N LEU A 162 0.67 -9.85 16.28
CA LEU A 162 1.66 -9.44 15.29
C LEU A 162 2.97 -10.16 15.62
N VAL A 163 3.63 -10.71 14.61
CA VAL A 163 4.97 -11.28 14.71
C VAL A 163 5.85 -10.55 13.72
N ILE A 164 6.97 -10.02 14.19
CA ILE A 164 7.92 -9.28 13.36
C ILE A 164 9.14 -10.16 13.15
N LYS A 165 9.39 -10.57 11.91
CA LYS A 165 10.57 -11.33 11.53
C LYS A 165 11.55 -10.42 10.80
N LYS A 166 12.83 -10.53 11.13
CA LYS A 166 13.88 -9.95 10.30
C LYS A 166 14.08 -10.83 9.07
N HIS A 167 14.20 -10.20 7.91
CA HIS A 167 14.53 -10.89 6.68
C HIS A 167 15.95 -11.45 6.82
N THR A 168 16.09 -12.75 7.01
CA THR A 168 17.39 -13.43 6.98
C THR A 168 17.88 -13.46 5.54
N GLN A 169 18.62 -12.43 5.10
CA GLN A 169 19.57 -12.67 4.01
C GLN A 169 20.58 -13.69 4.55
N PHE A 170 20.81 -14.77 3.79
CA PHE A 170 21.73 -15.90 4.05
C PHE A 170 21.17 -17.10 4.85
N SER A 171 20.42 -17.95 4.16
CA SER A 171 20.77 -19.37 4.11
C SER A 171 21.16 -19.72 2.67
N TRP A 172 22.43 -19.51 2.30
CA TRP A 172 23.03 -20.38 1.30
C TRP A 172 22.99 -21.77 1.91
N ASN A 173 21.98 -22.57 1.57
CA ASN A 173 22.18 -24.01 1.59
C ASN A 173 23.15 -24.28 0.45
N LEU A 174 24.44 -24.20 0.78
CA LEU A 174 25.48 -24.99 0.12
C LEU A 174 25.08 -26.45 0.28
N LEU A 175 24.37 -26.97 -0.70
CA LEU A 175 24.36 -28.38 -1.06
C LEU A 175 24.64 -28.48 -2.55
#